data_AF-A0A7X7NEE8-F1
#
_entry.id   AF-A0A7X7NEE8-F1
#
_cell.length_a   1.000
_cell.length_b   1.000
_cell.length_c   1.000
_cell.angle_alpha   90.00
_cell.angle_beta   90.00
_cell.angle_gamma   90.00
#
_symmetry.space_group_name_H-M   'P 1'
#
loop_
_entity.id
_entity.type
_entity.pdbx_description
1 polymer ?
#
loop_
_entity_poly.entity_id
_entity_poly.type
_entity_poly.pdbx_seq_one_letter_code
_entity_poly.pdbx_strand_id
1 'polypeptide(L)'
;MAKISKSQLEKLQKKYKADSAIGKLFGITRQAVHQLRVKYGIKPVLNKNTDRDSDIVKQYARGTSGTALAKRYKLSVSQTYRIINENKPKVQKKVVKKSVKKTRKK
;
A
#
# COMPACT_ATOMS: atom_id res chain seq x y z
N MET A 1 4.24 -30.01 -10.91
CA MET A 1 3.42 -28.84 -10.51
C MET A 1 2.79 -29.14 -9.16
N ALA A 2 2.91 -28.23 -8.18
CA ALA A 2 2.20 -28.36 -6.90
C ALA A 2 0.68 -28.35 -7.16
N LYS A 3 -0.01 -29.43 -6.76
CA LYS A 3 -1.46 -29.58 -6.93
C LYS A 3 -2.17 -28.92 -5.74
N ILE A 4 -2.31 -27.60 -5.77
CA ILE A 4 -3.19 -26.90 -4.81
C ILE A 4 -4.60 -26.88 -5.40
N SER A 5 -5.56 -27.49 -4.72
CA SER A 5 -6.96 -27.44 -5.14
C SER A 5 -7.60 -26.08 -4.85
N LYS A 6 -8.68 -25.75 -5.56
CA LYS A 6 -9.41 -24.48 -5.37
C LYS A 6 -9.84 -24.27 -3.91
N SER A 7 -10.47 -25.28 -3.31
CA SER A 7 -10.97 -25.23 -1.92
C SER A 7 -9.83 -25.08 -0.91
N GLN A 8 -8.69 -25.71 -1.16
CA GLN A 8 -7.51 -25.59 -0.33
C GLN A 8 -6.92 -24.17 -0.41
N LEU A 9 -6.84 -23.59 -1.61
CA LEU A 9 -6.36 -22.23 -1.80
C LEU A 9 -7.25 -21.18 -1.12
N GLU A 10 -8.57 -21.37 -1.14
CA GLU A 10 -9.52 -20.51 -0.43
C GLU A 10 -9.35 -20.56 1.09
N LYS A 11 -9.22 -21.77 1.68
CA LYS A 11 -8.94 -21.93 3.12
C LYS A 11 -7.62 -21.28 3.50
N LEU A 12 -6.60 -21.44 2.66
CA LEU A 12 -5.28 -20.86 2.89
C LEU A 12 -5.29 -19.33 2.82
N GLN A 13 -6.05 -18.72 1.91
CA GLN A 13 -6.18 -17.26 1.87
C GLN A 13 -6.92 -16.67 3.07
N LYS A 14 -7.86 -17.41 3.67
CA LYS A 14 -8.50 -16.99 4.93
C LYS A 14 -7.48 -16.97 6.08
N LYS A 15 -6.59 -17.95 6.12
CA LYS A 15 -5.56 -18.10 7.17
C LYS A 15 -4.35 -17.18 6.96
N TYR A 16 -3.87 -17.06 5.73
CA TYR A 16 -2.66 -16.33 5.38
C TYR A 16 -2.98 -15.05 4.60
N LYS A 17 -2.47 -13.93 5.10
CA LYS A 17 -2.72 -12.60 4.51
C LYS A 17 -2.02 -12.39 3.15
N ALA A 18 -0.95 -13.14 2.86
CA ALA A 18 -0.12 -12.93 1.70
C ALA A 18 0.13 -14.22 0.91
N ASP A 19 0.06 -14.13 -0.42
CA ASP A 19 0.35 -15.24 -1.33
C ASP A 19 1.77 -15.79 -1.16
N SER A 20 2.71 -14.97 -0.69
CA SER A 20 4.08 -15.38 -0.41
C SER A 20 4.17 -16.37 0.75
N ALA A 21 3.32 -16.23 1.76
CA ALA A 21 3.25 -17.18 2.87
C ALA A 21 2.71 -18.53 2.39
N ILE A 22 1.71 -18.52 1.52
CA ILE A 22 1.18 -19.72 0.86
C ILE A 22 2.28 -20.36 0.00
N GLY A 23 3.00 -19.57 -0.79
CA GLY A 23 4.09 -20.08 -1.63
C GLY A 23 5.18 -20.80 -0.83
N LYS A 24 5.60 -20.23 0.30
CA LYS A 24 6.59 -20.84 1.20
C LYS A 24 6.17 -22.21 1.72
N LEU A 25 4.89 -22.41 2.04
CA LEU A 25 4.38 -23.69 2.56
C LEU A 25 4.45 -24.82 1.53
N PHE A 26 4.27 -24.50 0.25
CA PHE A 26 4.25 -25.47 -0.84
C PHE A 26 5.55 -25.50 -1.64
N GLY A 27 6.57 -24.76 -1.22
CA GLY A 27 7.84 -24.64 -1.95
C GLY A 27 7.68 -24.01 -3.33
N ILE A 28 6.65 -23.18 -3.54
CA ILE A 28 6.38 -22.52 -4.82
C ILE A 28 6.53 -21.01 -4.70
N THR A 29 6.74 -20.36 -5.85
CA THR A 29 6.85 -18.90 -5.89
C THR A 29 5.50 -18.25 -5.58
N ARG A 30 5.54 -17.04 -5.03
CA ARG A 30 4.35 -16.16 -4.89
C ARG A 30 3.60 -16.03 -6.22
N GLN A 31 4.35 -15.94 -7.33
CA GLN A 31 3.78 -15.77 -8.67
C GLN A 31 2.98 -17.01 -9.11
N ALA A 32 3.44 -18.22 -8.77
CA ALA A 32 2.68 -19.44 -9.04
C ALA A 32 1.35 -19.45 -8.27
N VAL A 33 1.35 -19.03 -7.00
CA VAL A 33 0.12 -18.89 -6.20
C VAL A 33 -0.82 -17.86 -6.82
N HIS A 34 -0.29 -16.73 -7.30
CA HIS A 34 -1.08 -15.72 -8.00
C HIS A 34 -1.75 -16.29 -9.26
N GLN A 35 -1.01 -17.03 -10.08
CA GLN A 35 -1.56 -17.66 -11.29
C GLN A 35 -2.66 -18.67 -10.96
N LEU A 36 -2.45 -19.49 -9.93
CA LEU A 36 -3.48 -20.42 -9.43
C LEU A 36 -4.73 -19.67 -8.96
N ARG A 37 -4.53 -18.56 -8.25
CA ARG A 37 -5.63 -17.72 -7.78
C ARG A 37 -6.45 -17.15 -8.93
N VAL A 38 -5.79 -16.60 -9.95
CA VAL A 38 -6.44 -16.07 -11.17
C VAL A 38 -7.19 -17.18 -11.90
N LYS A 39 -6.56 -18.34 -12.10
CA LYS A 39 -7.18 -19.51 -12.73
C LYS A 39 -8.46 -19.97 -12.03
N TYR A 40 -8.49 -19.89 -10.69
CA TYR A 40 -9.65 -20.29 -9.90
C TYR A 40 -10.66 -19.18 -9.61
N GLY A 41 -10.41 -17.94 -10.08
CA GLY A 41 -11.29 -16.79 -9.88
C GLY A 41 -11.37 -16.29 -8.44
N ILE A 42 -10.37 -16.62 -7.60
CA ILE A 42 -10.38 -16.22 -6.18
C ILE A 42 -9.84 -14.79 -6.08
N LYS A 43 -10.55 -13.89 -5.40
CA LYS A 43 -10.07 -12.51 -5.20
C LYS A 43 -8.92 -12.51 -4.18
N PRO A 44 -7.90 -11.64 -4.34
CA PRO A 44 -6.90 -11.44 -3.31
C PRO A 44 -7.56 -10.96 -2.01
N VAL A 45 -6.96 -11.30 -0.88
CA VAL A 45 -7.32 -10.69 0.40
C VAL A 45 -7.06 -9.18 0.28
N LEU A 46 -8.13 -8.38 0.32
CA LEU A 46 -8.05 -6.92 0.21
C LEU A 46 -7.12 -6.36 1.30
N ASN A 47 -6.34 -5.34 0.92
CA ASN A 47 -5.38 -4.65 1.77
C ASN A 47 -6.03 -4.26 3.10
N LYS A 48 -5.73 -4.99 4.18
CA LYS A 48 -6.18 -4.68 5.55
C LYS A 48 -5.65 -3.35 6.10
N ASN A 49 -4.84 -2.64 5.34
CA ASN A 49 -4.29 -1.37 5.73
C ASN A 49 -5.21 -0.20 5.38
N THR A 50 -6.31 -0.41 4.62
CA THR A 50 -7.26 0.67 4.29
C THR A 50 -7.76 1.39 5.53
N ASP A 51 -8.10 0.66 6.59
CA ASP A 51 -8.65 1.24 7.81
C ASP A 51 -7.60 2.09 8.53
N ARG A 52 -6.40 1.54 8.69
CA ARG A 52 -5.25 2.22 9.31
C ARG A 52 -4.84 3.46 8.51
N ASP A 53 -4.78 3.35 7.19
CA ASP A 53 -4.37 4.43 6.30
C ASP A 53 -5.42 5.56 6.33
N SER A 54 -6.70 5.20 6.39
CA SER A 54 -7.78 6.17 6.58
C SER A 54 -7.69 6.91 7.93
N ASP A 55 -7.32 6.22 9.00
CA ASP A 55 -7.14 6.81 10.33
C ASP A 55 -5.92 7.74 10.37
N ILE A 56 -4.81 7.36 9.74
CA ILE A 56 -3.63 8.23 9.55
C ILE A 56 -4.02 9.54 8.86
N VAL A 57 -4.80 9.46 7.78
CA VAL A 57 -5.25 10.65 7.02
C VAL A 57 -6.18 11.51 7.88
N LYS A 58 -7.13 10.92 8.59
CA LYS A 58 -8.04 11.64 9.50
C LYS A 58 -7.29 12.35 10.62
N GLN A 59 -6.33 11.70 11.26
CA GLN A 59 -5.54 12.31 12.35
C GLN A 59 -4.60 13.40 11.85
N TYR A 60 -4.02 13.22 10.66
CA TYR A 60 -3.22 14.26 10.02
C TYR A 60 -4.08 15.49 9.67
N ALA A 61 -5.30 15.29 9.15
CA ALA A 61 -6.24 16.38 8.87
C ALA A 61 -6.66 17.14 10.15
N ARG A 62 -6.66 16.48 11.30
CA ARG A 62 -6.88 17.09 12.63
C ARG A 62 -5.66 17.84 13.19
N GLY A 63 -4.54 17.89 12.45
CA GLY A 63 -3.32 18.61 12.85
C GLY A 63 -2.26 17.76 13.56
N THR A 64 -2.43 16.44 13.65
CA THR A 64 -1.38 15.57 14.21
C THR A 64 -0.19 15.52 13.26
N SER A 65 1.04 15.67 13.78
CA SER A 65 2.23 15.67 12.94
C SER A 65 2.50 14.31 12.29
N GLY A 66 2.97 14.32 11.04
CA GLY A 66 3.31 13.10 10.30
C GLY A 66 4.38 12.26 11.00
N THR A 67 5.30 12.89 11.74
CA THR A 67 6.33 12.21 12.54
C THR A 67 5.76 11.52 13.78
N ALA A 68 4.77 12.11 14.46
CA ALA A 68 4.07 11.46 15.57
C ALA A 68 3.23 10.27 15.08
N LEU A 69 2.55 10.41 13.94
CA LEU A 69 1.81 9.32 13.30
C LEU A 69 2.75 8.18 12.88
N ALA A 70 3.91 8.48 12.32
CA ALA A 70 4.91 7.47 11.96
C ALA A 70 5.31 6.62 13.18
N LYS A 71 5.58 7.25 14.33
CA LYS A 71 5.88 6.53 15.58
C LYS A 71 4.69 5.69 16.05
N ARG A 72 3.48 6.29 16.09
CA ARG A 72 2.25 5.62 16.57
C ARG A 72 1.90 4.37 15.77
N TYR A 73 2.02 4.41 14.44
CA TYR A 73 1.70 3.29 13.56
C TYR A 73 2.91 2.43 13.17
N LYS A 74 4.08 2.68 13.80
CA LYS A 74 5.34 1.97 13.51
C LYS A 74 5.68 1.96 12.02
N LEU A 75 5.51 3.11 11.36
CA LEU A 75 5.81 3.34 9.95
C LEU A 75 7.05 4.20 9.80
N SER A 76 7.72 4.09 8.64
CA SER A 76 8.70 5.10 8.27
C SER A 76 8.02 6.43 8.00
N VAL A 77 8.71 7.53 8.30
CA VAL A 77 8.20 8.89 8.06
C VAL A 77 7.82 9.05 6.58
N SER A 78 8.66 8.58 5.67
CA SER A 78 8.42 8.61 4.23
C SER A 78 7.14 7.83 3.84
N GLN A 79 6.92 6.65 4.42
CA GLN A 79 5.73 5.85 4.16
C GLN A 79 4.46 6.54 4.69
N THR A 80 4.51 7.16 5.86
CA THR A 80 3.40 7.94 6.42
C THR A 80 3.00 9.09 5.48
N TYR A 81 3.98 9.88 5.00
CA TYR A 81 3.69 10.96 4.06
C TYR A 81 3.21 10.46 2.70
N ARG A 82 3.72 9.32 2.23
CA ARG A 82 3.23 8.68 1.01
C ARG A 82 1.74 8.32 1.14
N ILE A 83 1.34 7.68 2.24
CA ILE A 83 -0.07 7.36 2.53
C ILE A 83 -0.92 8.62 2.55
N ILE A 84 -0.47 9.67 3.26
CA ILE A 84 -1.19 10.94 3.34
C ILE A 84 -1.37 11.57 1.95
N ASN A 85 -0.33 11.57 1.11
CA ASN A 85 -0.38 12.20 -0.21
C ASN A 85 -1.17 11.39 -1.25
N GLU A 86 -1.10 10.06 -1.20
CA GLU A 86 -1.88 9.18 -2.10
C GLU A 86 -3.39 9.23 -1.79
N ASN A 87 -3.76 9.47 -0.53
CA ASN A 87 -5.16 9.57 -0.08
C ASN A 87 -5.72 11.00 -0.06
N LYS A 88 -4.90 12.03 -0.29
CA LYS A 88 -5.40 13.40 -0.46
C LYS A 88 -6.08 13.54 -1.82
N PRO A 89 -7.21 14.26 -1.92
CA PRO A 89 -7.76 14.63 -3.22
C PRO A 89 -6.68 15.41 -3.97
N LYS A 90 -6.40 15.01 -5.22
CA LYS A 90 -5.39 15.67 -6.07
C LYS A 90 -5.82 17.12 -6.31
N VAL A 91 -5.38 18.04 -5.46
CA VAL A 91 -5.39 19.46 -5.80
C VAL A 91 -4.44 19.59 -6.99
N GLN A 92 -5.01 19.85 -8.17
CA GLN A 92 -4.26 20.05 -9.40
C GLN A 92 -3.16 21.08 -9.10
N LYS A 93 -1.89 20.68 -9.25
CA LYS A 93 -0.76 21.56 -8.97
C LYS A 93 -0.87 22.77 -9.91
N LYS A 94 -1.20 23.95 -9.38
CA LYS A 94 -0.95 25.21 -10.10
C LYS A 94 0.54 25.27 -10.38
N VAL A 95 0.91 25.18 -11.64
CA VAL A 95 2.26 25.33 -12.15
C VAL A 95 2.70 26.76 -11.86
N VAL A 96 3.36 27.00 -10.73
CA VAL A 96 3.99 28.29 -10.45
C VAL A 96 5.26 28.34 -11.30
N LYS A 97 5.14 28.92 -12.51
CA LYS A 97 6.28 29.30 -13.34
C LYS A 97 7.13 30.29 -12.53
N LYS A 98 8.28 29.84 -12.01
CA LYS A 98 9.30 30.75 -11.47
C LYS A 98 9.80 31.63 -12.62
N SER A 99 9.37 32.89 -12.64
CA SER A 99 9.98 33.94 -13.45
C SER A 99 11.40 34.20 -12.93
N VAL A 100 12.40 33.74 -13.68
CA VAL A 100 13.80 34.04 -13.41
C VAL A 100 14.03 35.53 -13.71
N LYS A 101 13.98 36.37 -12.68
CA LYS A 101 14.40 37.77 -12.75
C LYS A 101 15.93 37.79 -12.75
N LYS A 102 16.55 37.78 -13.94
CA LYS A 102 18.00 37.92 -14.09
C LYS A 102 18.38 39.38 -13.92
N THR A 103 18.56 39.82 -12.68
CA THR A 103 19.31 41.03 -12.37
C THR A 103 20.80 40.73 -12.48
N ARG A 104 21.50 41.36 -13.43
CA ARG A 104 22.96 41.47 -13.36
C ARG A 104 23.33 42.95 -13.20
N LYS A 105 23.86 43.24 -12.02
CA LYS A 105 24.43 44.52 -11.58
C LYS A 105 25.74 44.80 -12.31
N LYS A 106 25.96 46.11 -12.50
CA LYS A 106 27.20 46.88 -12.72
C LYS A 106 28.09 46.47 -13.89
#